data_AF-A0A1W9PKV8-F1
#
_entry.id   AF-A0A1W9PKV8-F1
#
_cell.length_a   1.000
_cell.length_b   1.000
_cell.length_c   1.000
_cell.angle_alpha   90.00
_cell.angle_beta   90.00
_cell.angle_gamma   90.00
#
_symmetry.space_group_name_H-M   'P 1'
#
loop_
_entity.id
_entity.type
_entity.pdbx_description
1 polymer ?
#
loop_
_entity_poly.entity_id
_entity_poly.type
_entity_poly.pdbx_seq_one_letter_code
_entity_poly.pdbx_strand_id
1 'polypeptide(L)'
;MLPEVDHEDVERLKRELGILETTAEILVRRGYKNPQEAWEFINPTSNVINDPFLMKDMEKAVEVLLEARKKREPVLIYGDYDVDGITGTALLKEFLEKNGWNVLCYIPHRVDEGYGVQPDVVKLFAFDGVRYIVTVDCGITAHDAVQIAKRHGIKMVITDHHEIKGEIPPAEAVINPKRSDDPYPFKELAGVGVAYKLVQALSSRLGNKLRDDLLDLVALGTVADMVPLLNENRYFVKKGLETLSKTKRPGLRRLIRKLGLNGTITAQDVSYKIAPKINAAGRMGSAEEAFNLIVTTNYAEAEKLVRRLFNLNYLRRETESKIFKEAIEKIELEGLDKDPIIAVVDDNWHVGVIGIVAAKLAGRYSKPVVVISLKNGLGRGSARSANGANIMDIFLKFSDHFYELGGHSMAVGFTIDPDKIERIQVFGEKNQGVRMTVRKDDKVFEITGYGFKKIVDTISQIHPNFLKLDAVVGLRPLSGSFQFQMVDLRF
;
A
#
# COMPACT_ATOMS: atom_id res chain seq x y z
N MET A 1 12.62 -22.97 -12.32
CA MET A 1 14.04 -23.04 -12.73
C MET A 1 14.61 -21.65 -12.53
N LEU A 2 15.74 -21.49 -11.83
CA LEU A 2 16.39 -20.18 -11.73
C LEU A 2 16.99 -19.83 -13.09
N PRO A 3 17.02 -18.55 -13.49
CA PRO A 3 17.65 -18.16 -14.74
C PRO A 3 19.13 -18.57 -14.76
N GLU A 4 19.57 -19.05 -15.91
CA GLU A 4 20.96 -19.38 -16.19
C GLU A 4 21.81 -18.10 -16.06
N VAL A 5 22.99 -18.22 -15.46
CA VAL A 5 23.90 -17.09 -15.22
C VAL A 5 25.11 -17.21 -16.13
N ASP A 6 25.55 -16.07 -16.65
CA ASP A 6 26.80 -15.99 -17.40
C ASP A 6 27.98 -16.18 -16.44
N HIS A 7 28.77 -17.22 -16.69
CA HIS A 7 29.94 -17.55 -15.86
C HIS A 7 31.02 -16.45 -15.91
N GLU A 8 31.12 -15.68 -17.00
CA GLU A 8 32.07 -14.58 -17.10
C GLU A 8 31.67 -13.42 -16.18
N ASP A 9 30.38 -13.08 -16.12
CA ASP A 9 29.86 -12.06 -15.21
C ASP A 9 30.11 -12.46 -13.74
N VAL A 10 29.90 -13.74 -13.40
CA VAL A 10 30.12 -14.28 -12.04
C VAL A 10 31.60 -14.20 -11.64
N GLU A 11 32.51 -14.67 -12.49
CA GLU A 11 33.95 -14.61 -12.22
C GLU A 11 34.47 -13.17 -12.14
N ARG A 12 33.94 -12.26 -12.97
CA ARG A 12 34.27 -10.83 -12.91
C ARG A 12 33.90 -10.23 -11.54
N LEU A 13 32.67 -10.43 -11.07
CA LEU A 13 32.22 -9.91 -9.78
C LEU A 13 32.99 -10.52 -8.60
N LYS A 14 33.23 -11.84 -8.62
CA LYS A 14 34.01 -12.55 -7.59
C LYS A 14 35.40 -11.95 -7.46
N ARG A 15 36.11 -11.78 -8.58
CA ARG A 15 37.48 -11.23 -8.61
C ARG A 15 37.53 -9.78 -8.15
N GLU A 16 36.66 -8.92 -8.67
CA GLU A 16 36.75 -7.47 -8.45
C GLU A 16 36.16 -7.02 -7.12
N LEU A 17 35.17 -7.72 -6.58
CA LEU A 17 34.54 -7.38 -5.30
C LEU A 17 35.06 -8.20 -4.12
N GLY A 18 35.85 -9.25 -4.37
CA GLY A 18 36.35 -10.14 -3.33
C GLY A 18 35.25 -10.90 -2.59
N ILE A 19 34.17 -11.24 -3.30
CA ILE A 19 32.99 -11.94 -2.75
C ILE A 19 32.99 -13.42 -3.11
N LEU A 20 32.21 -14.22 -2.38
CA LEU A 20 32.02 -15.63 -2.68
C LEU A 20 31.29 -15.83 -4.01
N GLU A 21 31.60 -16.91 -4.72
CA GLU A 21 30.99 -17.27 -6.00
C GLU A 21 29.46 -17.33 -5.91
N THR A 22 28.92 -17.95 -4.86
CA THR A 22 27.47 -17.97 -4.59
C THR A 22 26.87 -16.58 -4.43
N THR A 23 27.62 -15.62 -3.87
CA THR A 23 27.16 -14.23 -3.75
C THR A 23 27.17 -13.53 -5.12
N ALA A 24 28.22 -13.74 -5.92
CA ALA A 24 28.31 -13.23 -7.29
C ALA A 24 27.17 -13.80 -8.17
N GLU A 25 26.90 -15.11 -8.11
CA GLU A 25 25.77 -15.73 -8.82
C GLU A 25 24.42 -15.10 -8.47
N ILE A 26 24.16 -14.88 -7.17
CA ILE A 26 22.92 -14.24 -6.71
C ILE A 26 22.80 -12.81 -7.26
N LEU A 27 23.90 -12.06 -7.30
CA LEU A 27 23.93 -10.69 -7.84
C LEU A 27 23.66 -10.68 -9.35
N VAL A 28 24.32 -11.56 -10.11
CA VAL A 28 24.09 -11.71 -11.56
C VAL A 28 22.64 -12.10 -11.84
N ARG A 29 22.06 -13.05 -11.09
CA ARG A 29 20.64 -13.43 -11.21
C ARG A 29 19.68 -12.28 -10.92
N ARG A 30 20.11 -11.29 -10.13
CA ARG A 30 19.35 -10.07 -9.80
C ARG A 30 19.61 -8.94 -10.80
N GLY A 31 20.41 -9.17 -11.83
CA GLY A 31 20.72 -8.19 -12.88
C GLY A 31 21.97 -7.34 -12.61
N TYR A 32 22.64 -7.51 -11.47
CA TYR A 32 23.88 -6.79 -11.17
C TYR A 32 25.06 -7.47 -11.84
N LYS A 33 25.38 -7.06 -13.06
CA LYS A 33 26.50 -7.60 -13.84
C LYS A 33 27.74 -6.72 -13.72
N ASN A 34 27.55 -5.41 -13.55
CA ASN A 34 28.63 -4.46 -13.41
C ASN A 34 29.19 -4.47 -11.96
N PRO A 35 30.52 -4.61 -11.75
CA PRO A 35 31.12 -4.59 -10.42
C PRO A 35 30.82 -3.32 -9.61
N GLN A 36 30.83 -2.15 -10.25
CA GLN A 36 30.51 -0.89 -9.57
C GLN A 36 29.04 -0.86 -9.09
N GLU A 37 28.09 -1.20 -9.96
CA GLU A 37 26.66 -1.25 -9.60
C GLU A 37 26.40 -2.28 -8.49
N ALA A 38 27.03 -3.45 -8.58
CA ALA A 38 26.96 -4.49 -7.55
C ALA A 38 27.55 -4.00 -6.21
N TRP A 39 28.68 -3.29 -6.25
CA TRP A 39 29.28 -2.71 -5.05
C TRP A 39 28.39 -1.64 -4.43
N GLU A 40 27.85 -0.73 -5.22
CA GLU A 40 26.94 0.33 -4.76
C GLU A 40 25.65 -0.27 -4.17
N PHE A 41 25.16 -1.37 -4.75
CA PHE A 41 24.06 -2.12 -4.16
C PHE A 41 24.46 -2.74 -2.81
N ILE A 42 25.60 -3.40 -2.66
CA ILE A 42 25.99 -4.02 -1.38
C ILE A 42 26.31 -2.94 -0.33
N ASN A 43 26.96 -1.87 -0.75
CA ASN A 43 27.50 -0.80 0.08
C ASN A 43 26.98 0.58 -0.36
N PRO A 44 25.68 0.87 -0.16
CA PRO A 44 25.13 2.15 -0.55
C PRO A 44 25.78 3.27 0.27
N THR A 45 26.24 4.31 -0.43
CA THR A 45 26.81 5.54 0.14
C THR A 45 25.90 6.72 -0.16
N SER A 46 26.20 7.91 0.36
CA SER A 46 25.39 9.11 0.09
C SER A 46 25.36 9.52 -1.38
N ASN A 47 26.21 8.95 -2.23
CA ASN A 47 26.26 9.24 -3.67
C ASN A 47 24.99 8.84 -4.41
N VAL A 48 24.19 7.92 -3.86
CA VAL A 48 22.91 7.52 -4.48
C VAL A 48 21.78 8.52 -4.19
N ILE A 49 21.99 9.46 -3.27
CA ILE A 49 20.97 10.46 -2.91
C ILE A 49 20.89 11.49 -4.03
N ASN A 50 19.74 11.54 -4.70
CA ASN A 50 19.50 12.50 -5.77
C ASN A 50 19.19 13.90 -5.21
N ASP A 51 19.35 14.95 -6.00
CA ASP A 51 18.90 16.29 -5.61
C ASP A 51 17.37 16.32 -5.46
N PRO A 52 16.80 16.70 -4.30
CA PRO A 52 15.35 16.78 -4.12
C PRO A 52 14.66 17.72 -5.10
N PHE A 53 15.33 18.76 -5.62
CA PHE A 53 14.75 19.70 -6.59
C PHE A 53 14.54 19.10 -7.99
N LEU A 54 15.02 17.87 -8.23
CA LEU A 54 14.65 17.09 -9.41
C LEU A 54 13.21 16.57 -9.35
N MET A 55 12.57 16.53 -8.17
CA MET A 55 11.15 16.22 -8.10
C MET A 55 10.30 17.40 -8.57
N LYS A 56 9.31 17.09 -9.41
CA LYS A 56 8.34 18.05 -9.91
C LYS A 56 7.61 18.72 -8.75
N ASP A 57 7.41 20.03 -8.87
CA ASP A 57 6.77 20.91 -7.88
C ASP A 57 7.47 21.00 -6.49
N MET A 58 8.66 20.40 -6.31
CA MET A 58 9.44 20.55 -5.07
C MET A 58 9.75 22.02 -4.75
N GLU A 59 10.13 22.80 -5.75
CA GLU A 59 10.38 24.25 -5.62
C GLU A 59 9.16 24.97 -5.05
N LYS A 60 7.98 24.75 -5.66
CA LYS A 60 6.72 25.38 -5.25
C LYS A 60 6.33 24.98 -3.83
N ALA A 61 6.46 23.70 -3.49
CA ALA A 61 6.18 23.21 -2.15
C ALA A 61 7.04 23.92 -1.09
N VAL A 62 8.34 24.08 -1.38
CA VAL A 62 9.28 24.79 -0.51
C VAL A 62 8.89 26.26 -0.36
N GLU A 63 8.54 26.95 -1.46
CA GLU A 63 8.07 28.34 -1.42
C GLU A 63 6.83 28.52 -0.55
N VAL A 64 5.84 27.63 -0.69
CA VAL A 64 4.59 27.66 0.11
C VAL A 64 4.88 27.50 1.60
N LEU A 65 5.74 26.55 1.98
CA LEU A 65 6.08 26.34 3.38
C LEU A 65 6.93 27.49 3.94
N LEU A 66 7.86 28.05 3.17
CA LEU A 66 8.63 29.23 3.58
C LEU A 66 7.74 30.47 3.74
N GLU A 67 6.71 30.62 2.92
CA GLU A 67 5.71 31.67 3.07
C GLU A 67 4.95 31.52 4.41
N ALA A 68 4.46 30.31 4.71
CA ALA A 68 3.78 30.01 5.97
C ALA A 68 4.66 30.37 7.18
N ARG A 69 5.94 30.00 7.12
CA ARG A 69 6.94 30.37 8.14
C ARG A 69 7.07 31.87 8.32
N LYS A 70 7.24 32.60 7.21
CA LYS A 70 7.43 34.06 7.22
C LYS A 70 6.22 34.76 7.84
N LYS A 71 5.02 34.28 7.55
CA LYS A 71 3.76 34.79 8.09
C LYS A 71 3.45 34.32 9.52
N ARG A 72 4.18 33.31 10.02
CA ARG A 72 3.91 32.61 11.29
C ARG A 72 2.52 31.99 11.36
N GLU A 73 1.96 31.65 10.21
CA GLU A 73 0.67 30.96 10.13
C GLU A 73 0.85 29.47 10.40
N PRO A 74 -0.13 28.81 11.05
CA PRO A 74 -0.06 27.38 11.33
C PRO A 74 -0.06 26.57 10.03
N VAL A 75 0.84 25.58 9.95
CA VAL A 75 0.86 24.55 8.91
C VAL A 75 0.27 23.28 9.48
N LEU A 76 -0.81 22.79 8.89
CA LEU A 76 -1.34 21.46 9.20
C LEU A 76 -0.57 20.40 8.42
N ILE A 77 0.03 19.46 9.13
CA ILE A 77 0.59 18.23 8.56
C ILE A 77 -0.50 17.16 8.62
N TYR A 78 -0.99 16.74 7.46
CA TYR A 78 -2.01 15.69 7.32
C TYR A 78 -1.34 14.37 6.93
N GLY A 79 -1.27 13.41 7.85
CA GLY A 79 -0.65 12.10 7.60
C GLY A 79 -1.63 10.99 7.26
N ASP A 80 -1.11 9.82 6.92
CA ASP A 80 -1.86 8.56 6.93
C ASP A 80 -1.71 7.79 8.28
N TYR A 81 -2.61 6.84 8.52
CA TYR A 81 -2.75 6.12 9.78
C TYR A 81 -1.80 4.94 9.98
N ASP A 82 -1.00 4.59 8.96
CA ASP A 82 -0.04 3.50 9.06
C ASP A 82 1.37 3.99 9.43
N VAL A 83 2.33 3.07 9.58
CA VAL A 83 3.67 3.44 10.04
C VAL A 83 4.36 4.44 9.11
N ASP A 84 4.12 4.39 7.79
CA ASP A 84 4.77 5.30 6.85
C ASP A 84 4.24 6.72 7.02
N GLY A 85 2.92 6.90 6.91
CA GLY A 85 2.25 8.17 7.20
C GLY A 85 2.54 8.73 8.60
N ILE A 86 2.52 7.89 9.65
CA ILE A 86 2.82 8.30 11.02
C ILE A 86 4.27 8.79 11.15
N THR A 87 5.24 8.04 10.60
CA THR A 87 6.67 8.39 10.72
C THR A 87 7.01 9.61 9.87
N GLY A 88 6.43 9.75 8.69
CA GLY A 88 6.54 10.94 7.85
C GLY A 88 5.95 12.19 8.50
N THR A 89 4.78 12.07 9.14
CA THR A 89 4.18 13.17 9.91
C THR A 89 5.09 13.59 11.07
N ALA A 90 5.61 12.64 11.84
CA ALA A 90 6.53 12.91 12.93
C ALA A 90 7.85 13.57 12.44
N LEU A 91 8.34 13.13 11.29
CA LEU A 91 9.55 13.67 10.65
C LEU A 91 9.36 15.13 10.24
N LEU A 92 8.25 15.45 9.55
CA LEU A 92 7.94 16.83 9.18
C LEU A 92 7.71 17.71 10.41
N LYS A 93 6.95 17.22 11.42
CA LYS A 93 6.72 17.95 12.67
C LYS A 93 8.03 18.36 13.32
N GLU A 94 8.91 17.38 13.56
CA GLU A 94 10.18 17.64 14.26
C GLU A 94 11.07 18.62 13.48
N PHE A 95 11.14 18.47 12.16
CA PHE A 95 11.95 19.37 11.34
C PHE A 95 11.36 20.79 11.32
N LEU A 96 10.07 20.93 11.03
CA LEU A 96 9.42 22.23 10.88
C LEU A 96 9.39 23.01 12.21
N GLU A 97 9.00 22.38 13.32
CA GLU A 97 9.02 23.05 14.65
C GLU A 97 10.41 23.54 15.02
N LYS A 98 11.43 22.69 14.85
CA LYS A 98 12.81 23.04 15.19
C LYS A 98 13.34 24.22 14.37
N ASN A 99 12.80 24.44 13.18
CA ASN A 99 13.20 25.53 12.29
C ASN A 99 12.23 26.74 12.33
N GLY A 100 11.30 26.78 13.28
CA GLY A 100 10.49 27.95 13.59
C GLY A 100 9.14 28.03 12.89
N TRP A 101 8.62 26.93 12.35
CA TRP A 101 7.22 26.84 11.94
C TRP A 101 6.31 26.58 13.14
N ASN A 102 5.09 27.11 13.07
CA ASN A 102 3.98 26.68 13.90
C ASN A 102 3.27 25.52 13.19
N VAL A 103 3.17 24.34 13.80
CA VAL A 103 2.60 23.16 13.15
C VAL A 103 1.48 22.54 13.96
N LEU A 104 0.51 22.01 13.23
CA LEU A 104 -0.52 21.11 13.73
C LEU A 104 -0.35 19.76 13.04
N CYS A 105 -0.75 18.67 13.67
CA CYS A 105 -0.72 17.35 13.05
C CYS A 105 -2.11 16.74 13.11
N TYR A 106 -2.49 16.08 12.01
CA TYR A 106 -3.71 15.32 11.91
C TYR A 106 -3.42 13.95 11.32
N ILE A 107 -3.94 12.92 11.96
CA ILE A 107 -3.84 11.53 11.49
C ILE A 107 -5.26 10.96 11.54
N PRO A 108 -5.83 10.55 10.39
CA PRO A 108 -7.24 10.17 10.31
C PRO A 108 -7.52 8.87 11.05
N HIS A 109 -8.76 8.73 11.54
CA HIS A 109 -9.24 7.47 12.08
C HIS A 109 -9.69 6.54 10.95
N ARG A 110 -8.89 5.51 10.64
CA ARG A 110 -9.18 4.49 9.62
C ARG A 110 -10.60 3.91 9.69
N VAL A 111 -11.10 3.69 10.91
CA VAL A 111 -12.40 3.05 11.17
C VAL A 111 -13.56 4.01 11.00
N ASP A 112 -13.38 5.30 11.22
CA ASP A 112 -14.48 6.26 11.21
C ASP A 112 -14.51 7.03 9.89
N GLU A 113 -13.35 7.50 9.44
CA GLU A 113 -13.18 8.44 8.32
C GLU A 113 -12.73 7.77 7.00
N GLY A 114 -12.38 6.48 7.01
CA GLY A 114 -11.92 5.80 5.80
C GLY A 114 -10.46 6.13 5.44
N TYR A 115 -10.15 6.24 4.14
CA TYR A 115 -8.79 6.44 3.62
C TYR A 115 -8.68 7.73 2.80
N GLY A 116 -7.53 8.40 2.90
CA GLY A 116 -7.23 9.62 2.15
C GLY A 116 -7.53 10.92 2.91
N VAL A 117 -7.37 12.04 2.20
CA VAL A 117 -7.59 13.39 2.77
C VAL A 117 -9.07 13.73 2.67
N GLN A 118 -9.71 13.90 3.82
CA GLN A 118 -11.16 14.10 3.89
C GLN A 118 -11.53 15.59 3.69
N PRO A 119 -12.45 15.92 2.74
CA PRO A 119 -12.88 17.30 2.51
C PRO A 119 -13.48 17.98 3.75
N ASP A 120 -14.22 17.24 4.58
CA ASP A 120 -14.82 17.77 5.80
C ASP A 120 -13.77 18.12 6.87
N VAL A 121 -12.67 17.35 6.94
CA VAL A 121 -11.54 17.67 7.83
C VAL A 121 -10.84 18.94 7.35
N VAL A 122 -10.60 19.07 6.04
CA VAL A 122 -10.03 20.30 5.47
C VAL A 122 -10.91 21.51 5.80
N LYS A 123 -12.23 21.36 5.68
CA LYS A 123 -13.20 22.41 6.01
C LYS A 123 -13.16 22.78 7.49
N LEU A 124 -13.06 21.79 8.39
CA LEU A 124 -12.94 22.02 9.84
C LEU A 124 -11.71 22.88 10.15
N PHE A 125 -10.54 22.48 9.68
CA PHE A 125 -9.31 23.24 9.91
C PHE A 125 -9.31 24.62 9.23
N ALA A 126 -10.02 24.76 8.10
CA ALA A 126 -10.23 26.07 7.49
C ALA A 126 -10.96 27.04 8.43
N PHE A 127 -11.99 26.56 9.12
CA PHE A 127 -12.72 27.34 10.13
C PHE A 127 -11.85 27.68 11.34
N ASP A 128 -10.94 26.79 11.73
CA ASP A 128 -9.95 27.03 12.78
C ASP A 128 -8.78 27.95 12.35
N GLY A 129 -8.86 28.51 11.14
CA GLY A 129 -7.91 29.51 10.65
C GLY A 129 -6.66 28.94 9.97
N VAL A 130 -6.58 27.63 9.72
CA VAL A 130 -5.47 27.04 8.96
C VAL A 130 -5.52 27.52 7.51
N ARG A 131 -4.36 27.94 6.97
CA ARG A 131 -4.21 28.39 5.57
C ARG A 131 -3.15 27.62 4.78
N TYR A 132 -2.42 26.72 5.44
CA TYR A 132 -1.40 25.89 4.83
C TYR A 132 -1.59 24.44 5.26
N ILE A 133 -1.67 23.54 4.30
CA ILE A 133 -1.71 22.10 4.53
C ILE A 133 -0.55 21.46 3.76
N VAL A 134 0.17 20.56 4.41
CA VAL A 134 1.09 19.61 3.77
C VAL A 134 0.64 18.20 4.08
N THR A 135 0.39 17.38 3.06
CA THR A 135 0.04 15.97 3.27
C THR A 135 1.29 15.12 3.31
N VAL A 136 1.21 13.96 3.96
CA VAL A 136 2.26 12.93 3.96
C VAL A 136 1.62 11.58 3.73
N ASP A 137 2.16 10.85 2.74
CA ASP A 137 1.73 9.49 2.40
C ASP A 137 0.24 9.39 1.98
N CYS A 138 -0.30 10.52 1.52
CA CYS A 138 -1.67 10.59 1.05
C CYS A 138 -1.89 11.86 0.22
N GLY A 139 -3.03 11.90 -0.48
CA GLY A 139 -3.52 13.10 -1.16
C GLY A 139 -3.50 13.02 -2.67
N ILE A 140 -2.81 12.07 -3.30
CA ILE A 140 -2.73 12.00 -4.77
C ILE A 140 -4.09 11.78 -5.47
N THR A 141 -5.11 11.32 -4.73
CA THR A 141 -6.48 11.17 -5.22
C THR A 141 -7.44 12.23 -4.68
N ALA A 142 -6.98 13.15 -3.83
CA ALA A 142 -7.82 14.03 -3.00
C ALA A 142 -8.35 15.29 -3.73
N HIS A 143 -8.96 15.11 -4.89
CA HIS A 143 -9.49 16.18 -5.74
C HIS A 143 -10.49 17.08 -5.00
N ASP A 144 -11.46 16.48 -4.32
CA ASP A 144 -12.51 17.23 -3.61
C ASP A 144 -11.95 18.01 -2.43
N ALA A 145 -11.01 17.42 -1.69
CA ALA A 145 -10.34 18.08 -0.57
C ALA A 145 -9.51 19.28 -1.05
N VAL A 146 -8.82 19.17 -2.19
CA VAL A 146 -8.10 20.28 -2.81
C VAL A 146 -9.06 21.38 -3.27
N GLN A 147 -10.22 21.04 -3.84
CA GLN A 147 -11.22 22.02 -4.23
C GLN A 147 -11.80 22.76 -3.01
N ILE A 148 -12.07 22.06 -1.91
CA ILE A 148 -12.50 22.67 -0.65
C ILE A 148 -11.39 23.58 -0.10
N ALA A 149 -10.13 23.11 -0.07
CA ALA A 149 -8.99 23.92 0.35
C ALA A 149 -8.92 25.25 -0.44
N LYS A 150 -9.01 25.20 -1.78
CA LYS A 150 -9.02 26.39 -2.63
C LYS A 150 -10.17 27.34 -2.31
N ARG A 151 -11.39 26.83 -2.14
CA ARG A 151 -12.58 27.64 -1.79
C ARG A 151 -12.40 28.40 -0.47
N HIS A 152 -11.61 27.85 0.45
CA HIS A 152 -11.30 28.46 1.74
C HIS A 152 -9.96 29.22 1.78
N GLY A 153 -9.30 29.39 0.64
CA GLY A 153 -8.01 30.10 0.57
C GLY A 153 -6.85 29.34 1.23
N ILE A 154 -6.95 28.02 1.34
CA ILE A 154 -5.88 27.15 1.84
C ILE A 154 -4.95 26.78 0.68
N LYS A 155 -3.65 26.98 0.89
CA LYS A 155 -2.60 26.44 0.03
C LYS A 155 -2.27 25.02 0.48
N MET A 156 -2.49 24.05 -0.40
CA MET A 156 -2.24 22.63 -0.12
C MET A 156 -1.03 22.15 -0.92
N VAL A 157 -0.06 21.58 -0.20
CA VAL A 157 1.07 20.82 -0.75
C VAL A 157 0.79 19.35 -0.53
N ILE A 158 0.84 18.55 -1.58
CA ILE A 158 0.66 17.11 -1.49
C ILE A 158 2.04 16.44 -1.53
N THR A 159 2.36 15.59 -0.56
CA THR A 159 3.50 14.66 -0.65
C THR A 159 3.02 13.23 -0.55
N ASP A 160 3.25 12.47 -1.61
CA ASP A 160 2.68 11.13 -1.77
C ASP A 160 3.61 10.27 -2.66
N HIS A 161 3.42 8.96 -2.62
CA HIS A 161 4.18 7.98 -3.41
C HIS A 161 3.28 6.90 -4.05
N HIS A 162 1.97 6.96 -3.82
CA HIS A 162 1.00 6.05 -4.42
C HIS A 162 0.94 6.19 -5.94
N GLU A 163 0.48 5.13 -6.61
CA GLU A 163 0.23 5.12 -8.06
C GLU A 163 -0.82 6.16 -8.45
N ILE A 164 -0.55 6.90 -9.53
CA ILE A 164 -1.46 7.91 -10.05
C ILE A 164 -2.39 7.28 -11.07
N LYS A 165 -3.68 7.29 -10.77
CA LYS A 165 -4.73 6.76 -11.65
C LYS A 165 -5.67 7.89 -12.04
N GLY A 166 -5.40 8.51 -13.18
CA GLY A 166 -6.19 9.62 -13.69
C GLY A 166 -5.51 10.97 -13.52
N GLU A 167 -6.31 12.02 -13.36
CA GLU A 167 -5.81 13.39 -13.23
C GLU A 167 -5.13 13.60 -11.86
N ILE A 168 -4.16 14.52 -11.85
CA ILE A 168 -3.49 14.94 -10.63
C ILE A 168 -4.33 16.04 -9.97
N PRO A 169 -4.62 15.97 -8.66
CA PRO A 169 -5.36 17.02 -7.96
C PRO A 169 -4.68 18.37 -8.17
N PRO A 170 -5.44 19.43 -8.48
CA PRO A 170 -4.85 20.72 -8.84
C PRO A 170 -4.39 21.51 -7.60
N ALA A 171 -3.58 20.91 -6.72
CA ALA A 171 -3.06 21.55 -5.51
C ALA A 171 -1.99 22.60 -5.84
N GLU A 172 -1.49 23.33 -4.84
CA GLU A 172 -0.44 24.34 -5.03
C GLU A 172 0.89 23.70 -5.48
N ALA A 173 1.17 22.51 -4.93
CA ALA A 173 2.26 21.64 -5.33
C ALA A 173 1.87 20.18 -5.09
N VAL A 174 2.28 19.28 -6.00
CA VAL A 174 2.10 17.83 -5.83
C VAL A 174 3.44 17.13 -6.02
N ILE A 175 4.08 16.75 -4.93
CA ILE A 175 5.33 16.00 -4.95
C ILE A 175 4.98 14.51 -4.91
N ASN A 176 5.19 13.84 -6.04
CA ASN A 176 5.13 12.39 -6.13
C ASN A 176 6.09 11.93 -7.24
N PRO A 177 7.11 11.12 -6.92
CA PRO A 177 8.10 10.72 -7.92
C PRO A 177 7.49 9.89 -9.05
N LYS A 178 6.36 9.21 -8.83
CA LYS A 178 5.68 8.37 -9.83
C LYS A 178 4.84 9.13 -10.85
N ARG A 179 4.81 10.47 -10.78
CA ARG A 179 4.17 11.27 -11.84
C ARG A 179 4.84 11.01 -13.18
N SER A 180 4.03 10.92 -14.24
CA SER A 180 4.53 10.72 -15.60
C SER A 180 5.38 11.89 -16.11
N ASP A 181 5.18 13.10 -15.58
CA ASP A 181 5.92 14.32 -15.93
C ASP A 181 7.08 14.63 -14.97
N ASP A 182 7.37 13.74 -14.02
CA ASP A 182 8.40 13.94 -13.01
C ASP A 182 9.74 13.31 -13.45
N PRO A 183 10.83 14.09 -13.50
CA PRO A 183 12.12 13.61 -13.99
C PRO A 183 12.97 12.95 -12.88
N TYR A 184 12.45 12.83 -11.65
CA TYR A 184 13.22 12.33 -10.52
C TYR A 184 13.68 10.88 -10.77
N PRO A 185 14.98 10.55 -10.61
CA PRO A 185 15.51 9.26 -11.08
C PRO A 185 14.96 8.02 -10.37
N PHE A 186 14.61 8.13 -9.09
CA PHE A 186 14.21 6.98 -8.28
C PHE A 186 12.74 7.04 -7.85
N LYS A 187 11.93 6.12 -8.39
CA LYS A 187 10.46 6.15 -8.31
C LYS A 187 9.85 5.42 -7.11
N GLU A 188 10.65 4.62 -6.41
CA GLU A 188 10.18 3.68 -5.40
C GLU A 188 10.27 4.21 -3.96
N LEU A 189 10.44 5.52 -3.75
CA LEU A 189 10.44 6.10 -2.40
C LEU A 189 9.12 5.77 -1.67
N ALA A 190 9.21 5.48 -0.38
CA ALA A 190 8.05 5.47 0.52
C ALA A 190 7.55 6.92 0.76
N GLY A 191 6.34 7.09 1.29
CA GLY A 191 5.78 8.37 1.70
C GLY A 191 6.69 9.14 2.67
N VAL A 192 7.24 8.48 3.70
CA VAL A 192 8.27 9.08 4.59
C VAL A 192 9.53 9.47 3.83
N GLY A 193 9.89 8.73 2.78
CA GLY A 193 11.01 9.01 1.91
C GLY A 193 10.80 10.33 1.15
N VAL A 194 9.63 10.50 0.54
CA VAL A 194 9.24 11.75 -0.14
C VAL A 194 9.21 12.92 0.84
N ALA A 195 8.63 12.74 2.03
CA ALA A 195 8.65 13.75 3.10
C ALA A 195 10.08 14.12 3.52
N TYR A 196 11.00 13.14 3.58
CA TYR A 196 12.41 13.40 3.85
C TYR A 196 13.08 14.19 2.72
N LYS A 197 12.77 13.93 1.45
CA LYS A 197 13.25 14.76 0.32
C LYS A 197 12.79 16.20 0.44
N LEU A 198 11.55 16.44 0.86
CA LEU A 198 11.05 17.79 1.17
C LEU A 198 11.86 18.44 2.31
N VAL A 199 12.18 17.70 3.37
CA VAL A 199 13.09 18.17 4.44
C VAL A 199 14.48 18.51 3.89
N GLN A 200 15.04 17.71 2.97
CA GLN A 200 16.31 18.02 2.31
C GLN A 200 16.24 19.34 1.55
N ALA A 201 15.18 19.56 0.77
CA ALA A 201 14.98 20.79 0.00
C ALA A 201 14.83 22.02 0.92
N LEU A 202 14.00 21.93 1.96
CA LEU A 202 13.83 23.00 2.95
C LEU A 202 15.14 23.29 3.70
N SER A 203 15.86 22.26 4.13
CA SER A 203 17.14 22.42 4.83
C SER A 203 18.16 23.15 3.96
N SER A 204 18.22 22.81 2.67
CA SER A 204 19.06 23.49 1.69
C SER A 204 18.74 24.99 1.61
N ARG A 205 17.45 25.36 1.50
CA ARG A 205 17.03 26.78 1.47
C ARG A 205 17.29 27.55 2.75
N LEU A 206 17.24 26.86 3.89
CA LEU A 206 17.54 27.48 5.19
C LEU A 206 19.05 27.59 5.45
N GLY A 207 19.91 26.99 4.62
CA GLY A 207 21.36 26.90 4.87
C GLY A 207 21.71 25.98 6.05
N ASN A 208 20.82 25.06 6.40
CA ASN A 208 20.98 24.17 7.56
C ASN A 208 21.55 22.81 7.15
N LYS A 209 22.37 22.24 8.03
CA LYS A 209 22.85 20.85 7.86
C LYS A 209 21.72 19.87 8.11
N LEU A 210 21.55 18.92 7.18
CA LEU A 210 20.64 17.80 7.32
C LEU A 210 20.96 16.95 8.56
N ARG A 211 19.90 16.48 9.20
CA ARG A 211 19.94 15.76 10.47
C ARG A 211 19.82 14.26 10.24
N ASP A 212 20.92 13.54 10.48
CA ASP A 212 20.95 12.08 10.37
C ASP A 212 20.06 11.37 11.41
N ASP A 213 19.68 12.06 12.49
CA ASP A 213 18.80 11.53 13.54
C ASP A 213 17.31 11.53 13.17
N LEU A 214 16.96 11.97 11.97
CA LEU A 214 15.63 11.77 11.37
C LEU A 214 15.56 10.46 10.56
N LEU A 215 16.70 9.86 10.19
CA LEU A 215 16.72 8.65 9.37
C LEU A 215 16.14 7.42 10.08
N ASP A 216 16.07 7.42 11.41
CA ASP A 216 15.39 6.33 12.14
C ASP A 216 13.89 6.27 11.80
N LEU A 217 13.23 7.42 11.64
CA LEU A 217 11.85 7.53 11.17
C LEU A 217 11.73 7.09 9.71
N VAL A 218 12.65 7.55 8.84
CA VAL A 218 12.66 7.19 7.40
C VAL A 218 12.80 5.68 7.23
N ALA A 219 13.70 5.04 7.96
CA ALA A 219 13.85 3.59 7.90
C ALA A 219 12.63 2.84 8.42
N LEU A 220 11.98 3.33 9.48
CA LEU A 220 10.78 2.70 10.02
C LEU A 220 9.62 2.72 9.02
N GLY A 221 9.31 3.89 8.42
CA GLY A 221 8.25 4.00 7.41
C GLY A 221 8.56 3.19 6.16
N THR A 222 9.76 3.39 5.58
CA THR A 222 10.19 2.68 4.36
C THR A 222 10.13 1.16 4.49
N VAL A 223 10.57 0.60 5.63
CA VAL A 223 10.52 -0.86 5.83
C VAL A 223 9.11 -1.36 6.15
N ALA A 224 8.27 -0.54 6.79
CA ALA A 224 6.90 -0.91 7.10
C ALA A 224 5.98 -0.88 5.88
N ASP A 225 6.25 0.03 4.94
CA ASP A 225 5.55 0.18 3.66
C ASP A 225 5.95 -0.88 2.63
N MET A 226 7.00 -1.66 2.91
CA MET A 226 7.44 -2.80 2.08
C MET A 226 7.83 -2.41 0.64
N VAL A 227 8.19 -1.14 0.40
CA VAL A 227 8.76 -0.70 -0.87
C VAL A 227 10.12 -1.36 -1.15
N PRO A 228 10.53 -1.47 -2.43
CA PRO A 228 11.83 -2.01 -2.79
C PRO A 228 13.00 -1.32 -2.06
N LEU A 229 13.83 -2.10 -1.37
CA LEU A 229 15.05 -1.62 -0.71
C LEU A 229 16.22 -1.54 -1.70
N LEU A 230 16.04 -0.67 -2.69
CA LEU A 230 16.99 -0.33 -3.75
C LEU A 230 17.44 1.13 -3.62
N ASN A 231 18.57 1.49 -4.23
CA ASN A 231 19.04 2.88 -4.38
C ASN A 231 18.89 3.72 -3.08
N GLU A 232 18.20 4.87 -3.12
CA GLU A 232 17.99 5.77 -1.99
C GLU A 232 17.30 5.09 -0.79
N ASN A 233 16.25 4.29 -1.01
CA ASN A 233 15.60 3.54 0.06
C ASN A 233 16.59 2.65 0.79
N ARG A 234 17.47 1.97 0.04
CA ARG A 234 18.49 1.10 0.63
C ARG A 234 19.48 1.89 1.48
N TYR A 235 19.93 3.05 1.01
CA TYR A 235 20.80 3.94 1.77
C TYR A 235 20.11 4.44 3.04
N PHE A 236 18.89 4.99 2.92
CA PHE A 236 18.12 5.52 4.04
C PHE A 236 17.82 4.44 5.07
N VAL A 237 17.44 3.24 4.65
CA VAL A 237 17.19 2.12 5.57
C VAL A 237 18.47 1.66 6.25
N LYS A 238 19.59 1.52 5.52
CA LYS A 238 20.88 1.14 6.14
C LYS A 238 21.28 2.11 7.24
N LYS A 239 21.30 3.42 6.93
CA LYS A 239 21.67 4.46 7.89
C LYS A 239 20.64 4.67 8.99
N GLY A 240 19.36 4.61 8.65
CA GLY A 240 18.28 4.75 9.59
C GLY A 240 18.20 3.58 10.58
N LEU A 241 18.52 2.35 10.19
CA LEU A 241 18.62 1.21 11.11
C LEU A 241 19.83 1.35 12.06
N GLU A 242 20.96 1.87 11.58
CA GLU A 242 22.11 2.24 12.44
C GLU A 242 21.68 3.29 13.49
N THR A 243 20.93 4.31 13.08
CA THR A 243 20.37 5.34 13.96
C THR A 243 19.34 4.76 14.92
N LEU A 244 18.40 3.94 14.44
CA LEU A 244 17.32 3.33 15.21
C LEU A 244 17.86 2.42 16.31
N SER A 245 18.92 1.67 16.03
CA SER A 245 19.62 0.83 17.01
C SER A 245 20.15 1.62 18.21
N LYS A 246 20.37 2.93 18.03
CA LYS A 246 20.87 3.85 19.05
C LYS A 246 19.88 5.00 19.30
N THR A 247 18.60 4.81 18.97
CA THR A 247 17.62 5.90 19.00
C THR A 247 17.50 6.51 20.39
N LYS A 248 17.44 7.85 20.41
CA LYS A 248 17.26 8.65 21.62
C LYS A 248 15.79 8.94 21.91
N ARG A 249 14.89 8.58 21.00
CA ARG A 249 13.44 8.79 21.13
C ARG A 249 12.89 7.92 22.27
N PRO A 250 12.38 8.48 23.36
CA PRO A 250 11.94 7.72 24.54
C PRO A 250 10.94 6.61 24.20
N GLY A 251 9.96 6.90 23.33
CA GLY A 251 8.97 5.94 22.89
C GLY A 251 9.54 4.77 22.11
N LEU A 252 10.32 5.02 21.05
CA LEU A 252 10.94 3.95 20.26
C LEU A 252 11.91 3.13 21.10
N ARG A 253 12.73 3.77 21.93
CA ARG A 253 13.66 3.09 22.83
C ARG A 253 12.92 2.16 23.79
N ARG A 254 11.78 2.59 24.33
CA ARG A 254 10.96 1.76 25.22
C ARG A 254 10.29 0.62 24.47
N LEU A 255 9.77 0.87 23.27
CA LEU A 255 9.16 -0.13 22.39
C LEU A 255 10.17 -1.25 22.07
N ILE A 256 11.35 -0.88 21.58
CA ILE A 256 12.46 -1.79 21.23
C ILE A 256 12.84 -2.66 22.44
N ARG A 257 13.04 -2.05 23.61
CA ARG A 257 13.34 -2.79 24.85
C ARG A 257 12.24 -3.78 25.21
N LYS A 258 10.96 -3.39 25.12
CA LYS A 258 9.85 -4.28 25.46
C LYS A 258 9.71 -5.45 24.48
N LEU A 259 10.15 -5.28 23.24
CA LEU A 259 10.22 -6.35 22.24
C LEU A 259 11.41 -7.31 22.46
N GLY A 260 12.26 -7.06 23.47
CA GLY A 260 13.46 -7.85 23.73
C GLY A 260 14.54 -7.69 22.66
N LEU A 261 14.47 -6.61 21.88
CA LEU A 261 15.45 -6.31 20.84
C LEU A 261 16.66 -5.63 21.45
N ASN A 262 17.83 -6.23 21.26
CA ASN A 262 19.11 -5.75 21.78
C ASN A 262 20.13 -5.64 20.64
N GLY A 263 20.97 -4.61 20.68
CA GLY A 263 22.02 -4.40 19.69
C GLY A 263 21.49 -3.87 18.35
N THR A 264 21.97 -4.45 17.25
CA THR A 264 21.63 -4.01 15.89
C THR A 264 20.20 -4.38 15.53
N ILE A 265 19.40 -3.38 15.21
CA ILE A 265 18.04 -3.54 14.69
C ILE A 265 18.11 -3.81 13.20
N THR A 266 17.42 -4.85 12.75
CA THR A 266 17.37 -5.23 11.34
C THR A 266 16.05 -4.81 10.68
N ALA A 267 16.00 -4.79 9.36
CA ALA A 267 14.75 -4.61 8.61
C ALA A 267 13.70 -5.67 9.00
N GLN A 268 14.14 -6.91 9.26
CA GLN A 268 13.25 -7.98 9.71
C GLN A 268 12.63 -7.67 11.09
N ASP A 269 13.41 -7.12 12.02
CA ASP A 269 12.87 -6.68 13.32
C ASP A 269 11.85 -5.56 13.14
N VAL A 270 12.08 -4.64 12.20
CA VAL A 270 11.10 -3.60 11.89
C VAL A 270 9.81 -4.21 11.33
N SER A 271 9.88 -4.98 10.23
CA SER A 271 8.69 -5.51 9.55
C SER A 271 7.86 -6.47 10.42
N TYR A 272 8.51 -7.34 11.20
CA TYR A 272 7.80 -8.40 11.94
C TYR A 272 7.57 -8.07 13.42
N LYS A 273 8.36 -7.16 14.01
CA LYS A 273 8.25 -6.86 15.45
C LYS A 273 7.89 -5.43 15.76
N ILE A 274 8.42 -4.41 15.10
CA ILE A 274 8.15 -3.01 15.46
C ILE A 274 6.88 -2.51 14.75
N ALA A 275 6.86 -2.52 13.42
CA ALA A 275 5.77 -2.01 12.60
C ALA A 275 4.40 -2.60 12.97
N PRO A 276 4.25 -3.92 13.26
CA PRO A 276 2.95 -4.47 13.64
C PRO A 276 2.35 -3.88 14.93
N LYS A 277 3.18 -3.39 15.86
CA LYS A 277 2.72 -2.80 17.13
C LYS A 277 2.21 -1.37 16.91
N ILE A 278 2.89 -0.63 16.05
CA ILE A 278 2.50 0.71 15.62
C ILE A 278 1.21 0.62 14.80
N ASN A 279 1.19 -0.23 13.76
CA ASN A 279 0.01 -0.45 12.91
C ASN A 279 -1.21 -1.01 13.65
N ALA A 280 -1.03 -1.67 14.80
CA ALA A 280 -2.16 -2.12 15.60
C ALA A 280 -2.98 -0.96 16.16
N ALA A 281 -2.36 0.20 16.39
CA ALA A 281 -3.04 1.39 16.87
C ALA A 281 -4.10 1.88 15.87
N GLY A 282 -3.73 2.11 14.61
CA GLY A 282 -4.68 2.49 13.55
C GLY A 282 -5.69 1.41 13.15
N ARG A 283 -5.52 0.16 13.60
CA ARG A 283 -6.45 -0.95 13.32
C ARG A 283 -7.46 -1.20 14.43
N MET A 284 -7.05 -1.04 15.69
CA MET A 284 -7.85 -1.41 16.87
C MET A 284 -8.19 -0.22 17.77
N GLY A 285 -7.67 0.97 17.48
CA GLY A 285 -7.81 2.17 18.30
C GLY A 285 -7.52 3.43 17.48
N SER A 286 -6.79 4.37 18.07
CA SER A 286 -6.37 5.61 17.39
C SER A 286 -4.92 5.50 16.89
N ALA A 287 -4.69 5.83 15.62
CA ALA A 287 -3.35 5.98 15.06
C ALA A 287 -2.56 7.12 15.75
N GLU A 288 -3.26 8.08 16.36
CA GLU A 288 -2.67 9.15 17.14
C GLU A 288 -1.87 8.62 18.34
N GLU A 289 -2.29 7.51 18.97
CA GLU A 289 -1.53 6.90 20.08
C GLU A 289 -0.14 6.43 19.62
N ALA A 290 -0.04 5.92 18.39
CA ALA A 290 1.23 5.50 17.80
C ALA A 290 2.11 6.70 17.41
N PHE A 291 1.50 7.76 16.86
CA PHE A 291 2.20 9.02 16.62
C PHE A 291 2.75 9.65 17.90
N ASN A 292 1.89 9.77 18.93
CA ASN A 292 2.26 10.29 20.24
C ASN A 292 3.41 9.48 20.87
N LEU A 293 3.47 8.16 20.63
CA LEU A 293 4.60 7.36 21.07
C LEU A 293 5.90 7.79 20.37
N ILE A 294 5.87 8.09 19.08
CA ILE A 294 7.06 8.46 18.31
C ILE A 294 7.59 9.84 18.74
N VAL A 295 6.69 10.80 18.96
CA VAL A 295 7.06 12.20 19.23
C VAL A 295 7.21 12.54 20.71
N THR A 296 6.77 11.69 21.63
CA THR A 296 6.86 11.98 23.07
C THR A 296 8.30 12.09 23.56
N THR A 297 8.54 13.10 24.39
CA THR A 297 9.79 13.30 25.14
C THR A 297 9.70 12.80 26.59
N ASN A 298 8.51 12.36 27.03
CA ASN A 298 8.25 11.91 28.39
C ASN A 298 8.34 10.38 28.50
N TYR A 299 9.29 9.89 29.31
CA TYR A 299 9.50 8.45 29.53
C TYR A 299 8.32 7.72 30.18
N ALA A 300 7.58 8.38 31.09
CA ALA A 300 6.41 7.79 31.72
C ALA A 300 5.25 7.67 30.73
N GLU A 301 5.09 8.65 29.84
CA GLU A 301 4.10 8.60 28.78
C GLU A 301 4.46 7.53 27.74
N ALA A 302 5.73 7.45 27.34
CA ALA A 302 6.25 6.38 26.50
C ALA A 302 5.95 4.99 27.07
N GLU A 303 6.09 4.77 28.38
CA GLU A 303 5.72 3.51 29.04
C GLU A 303 4.25 3.16 28.83
N LYS A 304 3.35 4.12 29.07
CA LYS A 304 1.90 3.93 28.94
C LYS A 304 1.52 3.61 27.50
N LEU A 305 2.00 4.40 26.55
CA LEU A 305 1.73 4.21 25.11
C LEU A 305 2.28 2.86 24.62
N VAL A 306 3.48 2.46 25.05
CA VAL A 306 4.01 1.11 24.71
C VAL A 306 3.15 -0.01 25.31
N ARG A 307 2.60 0.13 26.52
CA ARG A 307 1.64 -0.86 27.05
C ARG A 307 0.37 -0.91 26.22
N ARG A 308 -0.15 0.26 25.86
CA ARG A 308 -1.35 0.39 25.03
C ARG A 308 -1.20 -0.27 23.66
N LEU A 309 -0.12 0.02 22.93
CA LEU A 309 0.15 -0.58 21.62
C LEU A 309 0.32 -2.11 21.67
N PHE A 310 0.94 -2.63 22.73
CA PHE A 310 1.02 -4.09 22.94
C PHE A 310 -0.37 -4.71 23.15
N ASN A 311 -1.22 -4.08 23.96
CA ASN A 311 -2.59 -4.54 24.17
C ASN A 311 -3.41 -4.48 22.88
N LEU A 312 -3.32 -3.39 22.12
CA LEU A 312 -4.00 -3.26 20.83
C LEU A 312 -3.54 -4.32 19.84
N ASN A 313 -2.23 -4.61 19.78
CA ASN A 313 -1.72 -5.68 18.93
C ASN A 313 -2.17 -7.08 19.40
N TYR A 314 -2.31 -7.30 20.71
CA TYR A 314 -2.87 -8.54 21.25
C TYR A 314 -4.33 -8.69 20.83
N LEU A 315 -5.18 -7.69 21.08
CA LEU A 315 -6.59 -7.67 20.67
C LEU A 315 -6.75 -7.84 19.16
N ARG A 316 -5.90 -7.18 18.36
CA ARG A 316 -5.84 -7.33 16.91
C ARG A 316 -5.64 -8.79 16.51
N ARG A 317 -4.67 -9.48 17.13
CA ARG A 317 -4.35 -10.89 16.84
C ARG A 317 -5.47 -11.83 17.24
N GLU A 318 -6.07 -11.63 18.41
CA GLU A 318 -7.20 -12.44 18.85
C GLU A 318 -8.40 -12.27 17.93
N THR A 319 -8.75 -11.02 17.62
CA THR A 319 -9.85 -10.68 16.71
C THR A 319 -9.60 -11.27 15.31
N GLU A 320 -8.38 -11.13 14.78
CA GLU A 320 -7.98 -11.71 13.51
C GLU A 320 -8.14 -13.23 13.50
N SER A 321 -7.68 -13.91 14.56
CA SER A 321 -7.78 -15.38 14.65
C SER A 321 -9.24 -15.84 14.74
N LYS A 322 -10.08 -15.12 15.48
CA LYS A 322 -11.51 -15.40 15.60
C LYS A 322 -12.19 -15.26 14.24
N ILE A 323 -12.07 -14.10 13.60
CA ILE A 323 -12.69 -13.82 12.30
C ILE A 323 -12.19 -14.79 11.23
N PHE A 324 -10.89 -15.11 11.21
CA PHE A 324 -10.34 -16.05 10.23
C PHE A 324 -10.93 -17.46 10.39
N LYS A 325 -11.12 -17.94 11.63
CA LYS A 325 -11.74 -19.23 11.91
C LYS A 325 -13.21 -19.24 11.49
N GLU A 326 -13.98 -18.24 11.89
CA GLU A 326 -15.40 -18.09 11.52
C GLU A 326 -15.58 -18.00 9.99
N ALA A 327 -14.69 -17.26 9.31
CA ALA A 327 -14.73 -17.16 7.86
C ALA A 327 -14.46 -18.51 7.16
N ILE A 328 -13.50 -19.31 7.65
CA ILE A 328 -13.27 -20.67 7.12
C ILE A 328 -14.49 -21.55 7.32
N GLU A 329 -15.09 -21.53 8.52
CA GLU A 329 -16.29 -22.32 8.82
C GLU A 329 -17.44 -21.98 7.86
N LYS A 330 -17.67 -20.68 7.60
CA LYS A 330 -18.67 -20.24 6.60
C LYS A 330 -18.32 -20.71 5.18
N ILE A 331 -17.06 -20.57 4.76
CA ILE A 331 -16.59 -20.99 3.43
C ILE A 331 -16.84 -22.48 3.22
N GLU A 332 -16.50 -23.31 4.20
CA GLU A 332 -16.64 -24.76 4.12
C GLU A 332 -18.11 -25.21 4.18
N LEU A 333 -18.91 -24.60 5.06
CA LEU A 333 -20.33 -24.95 5.24
C LEU A 333 -21.19 -24.56 4.03
N GLU A 334 -20.92 -23.40 3.43
CA GLU A 334 -21.66 -22.90 2.27
C GLU A 334 -21.04 -23.31 0.93
N GLY A 335 -19.86 -23.93 0.95
CA GLY A 335 -19.12 -24.36 -0.25
C GLY A 335 -18.63 -23.20 -1.11
N LEU A 336 -18.32 -22.05 -0.51
CA LEU A 336 -17.88 -20.83 -1.19
C LEU A 336 -16.50 -20.98 -1.82
N ASP A 337 -15.71 -21.96 -1.38
CA ASP A 337 -14.42 -22.31 -1.98
C ASP A 337 -14.57 -22.83 -3.41
N LYS A 338 -15.78 -23.17 -3.86
CA LYS A 338 -16.07 -23.53 -5.26
C LYS A 338 -16.16 -22.31 -6.16
N ASP A 339 -16.45 -21.14 -5.59
CA ASP A 339 -16.53 -19.89 -6.32
C ASP A 339 -15.12 -19.43 -6.75
N PRO A 340 -14.99 -18.67 -7.84
CA PRO A 340 -13.72 -18.08 -8.28
C PRO A 340 -13.19 -17.02 -7.32
N ILE A 341 -14.11 -16.36 -6.60
CA ILE A 341 -13.90 -15.25 -5.69
C ILE A 341 -14.76 -15.57 -4.48
N ILE A 342 -14.10 -15.73 -3.35
CA ILE A 342 -14.75 -16.09 -2.10
C ILE A 342 -15.24 -14.80 -1.46
N ALA A 343 -16.53 -14.69 -1.19
CA ALA A 343 -17.08 -13.56 -0.46
C ALA A 343 -17.69 -14.04 0.85
N VAL A 344 -17.25 -13.46 1.97
CA VAL A 344 -17.79 -13.76 3.30
C VAL A 344 -18.26 -12.49 3.98
N VAL A 345 -19.40 -12.59 4.67
CA VAL A 345 -20.09 -11.50 5.36
C VAL A 345 -20.34 -11.90 6.81
N ASP A 346 -20.18 -10.97 7.75
CA ASP A 346 -20.69 -11.10 9.12
C ASP A 346 -20.90 -9.73 9.78
N ASP A 347 -21.88 -9.65 10.68
CA ASP A 347 -22.23 -8.41 11.39
C ASP A 347 -21.27 -8.08 12.53
N ASN A 348 -20.52 -9.07 13.02
CA ASN A 348 -19.67 -8.94 14.21
C ASN A 348 -18.18 -8.79 13.89
N TRP A 349 -17.81 -8.74 12.62
CA TRP A 349 -16.41 -8.65 12.23
C TRP A 349 -15.87 -7.23 12.37
N HIS A 350 -14.67 -7.10 12.91
CA HIS A 350 -14.05 -5.80 13.12
C HIS A 350 -13.42 -5.25 11.84
N VAL A 351 -13.89 -4.09 11.37
CA VAL A 351 -13.46 -3.45 10.11
C VAL A 351 -11.95 -3.17 10.02
N GLY A 352 -11.28 -2.91 11.14
CA GLY A 352 -9.81 -2.76 11.16
C GLY A 352 -9.02 -4.04 10.88
N VAL A 353 -9.68 -5.20 10.88
CA VAL A 353 -9.07 -6.54 10.80
C VAL A 353 -9.48 -7.30 9.52
N ILE A 354 -10.65 -7.03 8.95
CA ILE A 354 -11.17 -7.76 7.77
C ILE A 354 -10.19 -7.82 6.60
N GLY A 355 -9.38 -6.77 6.37
CA GLY A 355 -8.40 -6.77 5.28
C GLY A 355 -7.20 -7.71 5.51
N ILE A 356 -6.83 -7.97 6.76
CA ILE A 356 -5.78 -8.96 7.09
C ILE A 356 -6.34 -10.36 6.88
N VAL A 357 -7.59 -10.59 7.31
CA VAL A 357 -8.28 -11.86 7.11
C VAL A 357 -8.45 -12.15 5.62
N ALA A 358 -8.89 -11.18 4.83
CA ALA A 358 -9.01 -11.31 3.38
C ALA A 358 -7.68 -11.74 2.73
N ALA A 359 -6.56 -11.15 3.16
CA ALA A 359 -5.24 -11.51 2.62
C ALA A 359 -4.84 -12.94 2.97
N LYS A 360 -5.09 -13.37 4.21
CA LYS A 360 -4.81 -14.74 4.66
C LYS A 360 -5.68 -15.77 3.93
N LEU A 361 -6.96 -15.49 3.77
CA LEU A 361 -7.88 -16.35 3.03
C LEU A 361 -7.48 -16.41 1.55
N ALA A 362 -7.11 -15.29 0.93
CA ALA A 362 -6.64 -15.26 -0.44
C ALA A 362 -5.38 -16.11 -0.65
N GLY A 363 -4.43 -16.07 0.29
CA GLY A 363 -3.28 -16.96 0.29
C GLY A 363 -3.65 -18.44 0.51
N ARG A 364 -4.56 -18.74 1.43
CA ARG A 364 -4.99 -20.12 1.75
C ARG A 364 -5.70 -20.79 0.57
N TYR A 365 -6.67 -20.10 -0.02
CA TYR A 365 -7.48 -20.65 -1.10
C TYR A 365 -6.90 -20.38 -2.50
N SER A 366 -5.83 -19.58 -2.59
CA SER A 366 -5.24 -19.14 -3.87
C SER A 366 -6.28 -18.54 -4.81
N LYS A 367 -7.21 -17.75 -4.27
CA LYS A 367 -8.33 -17.12 -4.97
C LYS A 367 -8.55 -15.71 -4.44
N PRO A 368 -9.06 -14.75 -5.23
CA PRO A 368 -9.46 -13.47 -4.68
C PRO A 368 -10.52 -13.65 -3.59
N VAL A 369 -10.44 -12.85 -2.53
CA VAL A 369 -11.33 -12.95 -1.36
C VAL A 369 -11.87 -11.57 -1.01
N VAL A 370 -13.16 -11.52 -0.70
CA VAL A 370 -13.89 -10.35 -0.19
C VAL A 370 -14.37 -10.68 1.22
N VAL A 371 -14.01 -9.86 2.19
CA VAL A 371 -14.48 -9.97 3.58
C VAL A 371 -15.23 -8.71 3.93
N ILE A 372 -16.48 -8.84 4.38
CA ILE A 372 -17.36 -7.71 4.68
C ILE A 372 -17.85 -7.80 6.12
N SER A 373 -17.81 -6.66 6.78
CA SER A 373 -18.40 -6.43 8.09
C SER A 373 -19.65 -5.57 7.93
N LEU A 374 -20.79 -6.02 8.45
CA LEU A 374 -22.03 -5.25 8.46
C LEU A 374 -22.18 -4.57 9.82
N LYS A 375 -22.22 -3.23 9.85
CA LYS A 375 -22.39 -2.47 11.10
C LYS A 375 -23.20 -1.22 10.87
N ASN A 376 -24.18 -0.97 11.75
CA ASN A 376 -25.02 0.23 11.73
C ASN A 376 -25.70 0.51 10.37
N GLY A 377 -26.16 -0.54 9.68
CA GLY A 377 -26.79 -0.38 8.35
C GLY A 377 -25.81 -0.05 7.22
N LEU A 378 -24.50 -0.23 7.42
CA LEU A 378 -23.46 -0.06 6.40
C LEU A 378 -22.58 -1.32 6.33
N GLY A 379 -22.29 -1.77 5.11
CA GLY A 379 -21.34 -2.85 4.85
C GLY A 379 -19.97 -2.28 4.53
N ARG A 380 -18.97 -2.51 5.39
CA ARG A 380 -17.58 -2.17 5.08
C ARG A 380 -16.82 -3.42 4.68
N GLY A 381 -16.23 -3.36 3.49
CA GLY A 381 -15.59 -4.49 2.87
C GLY A 381 -14.12 -4.27 2.56
N SER A 382 -13.38 -5.38 2.55
CA SER A 382 -12.01 -5.43 2.07
C SER A 382 -11.84 -6.64 1.15
N ALA A 383 -11.41 -6.38 -0.08
CA ALA A 383 -11.06 -7.40 -1.06
C ALA A 383 -9.54 -7.54 -1.20
N ARG A 384 -9.06 -8.75 -1.45
CA ARG A 384 -7.67 -9.08 -1.75
C ARG A 384 -7.61 -9.98 -2.96
N SER A 385 -6.69 -9.67 -3.86
CA SER A 385 -6.49 -10.46 -5.07
C SER A 385 -5.63 -11.70 -4.82
N ALA A 386 -5.70 -12.65 -5.75
CA ALA A 386 -4.78 -13.77 -5.87
C ALA A 386 -4.53 -14.07 -7.37
N ASN A 387 -3.41 -14.74 -7.68
CA ASN A 387 -3.05 -15.23 -9.02
C ASN A 387 -3.07 -14.18 -10.15
N GLY A 388 -2.74 -12.92 -9.84
CA GLY A 388 -2.62 -11.85 -10.84
C GLY A 388 -3.95 -11.27 -11.33
N ALA A 389 -5.08 -11.59 -10.68
CA ALA A 389 -6.33 -10.92 -10.97
C ALA A 389 -6.25 -9.43 -10.58
N ASN A 390 -6.77 -8.52 -11.40
CA ASN A 390 -6.91 -7.11 -11.00
C ASN A 390 -8.26 -6.95 -10.29
N ILE A 391 -8.26 -6.97 -8.96
CA ILE A 391 -9.50 -6.90 -8.18
C ILE A 391 -10.15 -5.51 -8.25
N MET A 392 -9.37 -4.45 -8.46
CA MET A 392 -9.90 -3.09 -8.64
C MET A 392 -10.68 -2.94 -9.93
N ASP A 393 -10.16 -3.43 -11.05
CA ASP A 393 -10.87 -3.38 -12.34
C ASP A 393 -12.21 -4.09 -12.28
N ILE A 394 -12.28 -5.17 -11.50
CA ILE A 394 -13.51 -5.92 -11.31
C ILE A 394 -14.52 -5.10 -10.50
N PHE A 395 -14.10 -4.48 -9.40
CA PHE A 395 -14.98 -3.69 -8.54
C PHE A 395 -15.47 -2.39 -9.24
N LEU A 396 -14.63 -1.76 -10.06
CA LEU A 396 -14.99 -0.56 -10.82
C LEU A 396 -16.19 -0.77 -11.76
N LYS A 397 -16.38 -1.99 -12.29
CA LYS A 397 -17.56 -2.36 -13.10
C LYS A 397 -18.88 -2.27 -12.33
N PHE A 398 -18.83 -2.23 -11.01
CA PHE A 398 -20.00 -2.16 -10.12
C PHE A 398 -19.96 -0.91 -9.24
N SER A 399 -19.19 0.11 -9.63
CA SER A 399 -18.96 1.35 -8.87
C SER A 399 -20.24 1.99 -8.31
N ASP A 400 -21.35 1.97 -9.07
CA ASP A 400 -22.66 2.51 -8.65
C ASP A 400 -23.28 1.86 -7.40
N HIS A 401 -22.76 0.72 -6.97
CA HIS A 401 -23.26 -0.01 -5.81
C HIS A 401 -22.53 0.38 -4.51
N PHE A 402 -21.39 1.06 -4.63
CA PHE A 402 -20.57 1.43 -3.49
C PHE A 402 -20.79 2.91 -3.14
N TYR A 403 -20.92 3.19 -1.84
CA TYR A 403 -20.84 4.55 -1.32
C TYR A 403 -19.42 5.10 -1.44
N GLU A 404 -18.44 4.23 -1.17
CA GLU A 404 -17.01 4.52 -1.28
C GLU A 404 -16.32 3.31 -1.91
N LEU A 405 -15.39 3.55 -2.83
CA LEU A 405 -14.60 2.50 -3.46
C LEU A 405 -13.19 3.02 -3.72
N GLY A 406 -12.17 2.32 -3.23
CA GLY A 406 -10.78 2.71 -3.41
C GLY A 406 -9.79 1.56 -3.27
N GLY A 407 -8.60 1.74 -3.84
CA GLY A 407 -7.50 0.79 -3.71
C GLY A 407 -6.73 0.54 -5.01
N HIS A 408 -6.10 -0.62 -5.09
CA HIS A 408 -5.23 -1.04 -6.19
C HIS A 408 -5.51 -2.48 -6.65
N SER A 409 -4.79 -2.91 -7.68
CA SER A 409 -5.05 -4.19 -8.36
C SER A 409 -5.01 -5.41 -7.44
N MET A 410 -4.32 -5.32 -6.30
CA MET A 410 -4.17 -6.41 -5.32
C MET A 410 -5.04 -6.25 -4.08
N ALA A 411 -5.62 -5.07 -3.83
CA ALA A 411 -6.39 -4.79 -2.63
C ALA A 411 -7.38 -3.65 -2.84
N VAL A 412 -8.64 -3.86 -2.45
CA VAL A 412 -9.70 -2.86 -2.55
C VAL A 412 -10.40 -2.73 -1.19
N GLY A 413 -10.69 -1.51 -0.78
CA GLY A 413 -11.58 -1.18 0.32
C GLY A 413 -12.84 -0.52 -0.21
N PHE A 414 -13.99 -0.82 0.39
CA PHE A 414 -15.26 -0.27 -0.06
C PHE A 414 -16.29 -0.18 1.05
N THR A 415 -17.26 0.71 0.84
CA THR A 415 -18.47 0.84 1.66
C THR A 415 -19.67 0.58 0.75
N ILE A 416 -20.57 -0.30 1.16
CA ILE A 416 -21.74 -0.76 0.39
C ILE A 416 -22.97 -0.79 1.29
N ASP A 417 -24.14 -0.60 0.68
CA ASP A 417 -25.42 -0.79 1.36
C ASP A 417 -25.68 -2.28 1.64
N PRO A 418 -25.89 -2.71 2.90
CA PRO A 418 -26.22 -4.09 3.23
C PRO A 418 -27.42 -4.65 2.45
N ASP A 419 -28.40 -3.82 2.13
CA ASP A 419 -29.60 -4.24 1.39
C ASP A 419 -29.28 -4.56 -0.08
N LYS A 420 -28.11 -4.14 -0.58
CA LYS A 420 -27.58 -4.53 -1.89
C LYS A 420 -26.77 -5.83 -1.84
N ILE A 421 -26.63 -6.48 -0.67
CA ILE A 421 -25.79 -7.67 -0.44
C ILE A 421 -26.68 -8.92 -0.22
N GLU A 422 -27.20 -9.52 -1.29
CA GLU A 422 -27.84 -10.86 -1.20
C GLU A 422 -26.80 -12.00 -1.38
N ARG A 423 -25.85 -11.85 -2.30
CA ARG A 423 -24.67 -12.72 -2.52
C ARG A 423 -23.66 -11.99 -3.43
N ILE A 424 -22.38 -11.93 -3.05
CA ILE A 424 -21.31 -11.39 -3.90
C ILE A 424 -20.59 -12.56 -4.58
N GLN A 425 -20.85 -12.82 -5.87
CA GLN A 425 -20.11 -13.80 -6.66
C GLN A 425 -19.54 -13.14 -7.92
N VAL A 426 -18.22 -13.20 -8.10
CA VAL A 426 -17.46 -12.28 -8.96
C VAL A 426 -16.61 -13.00 -10.01
N PHE A 427 -16.73 -12.69 -11.31
CA PHE A 427 -15.76 -12.93 -12.37
C PHE A 427 -15.71 -11.89 -13.58
N GLY A 428 -14.75 -11.97 -14.51
CA GLY A 428 -14.39 -10.93 -15.53
C GLY A 428 -15.16 -10.86 -16.88
N GLU A 429 -14.49 -10.83 -18.05
CA GLU A 429 -15.07 -11.07 -19.40
C GLU A 429 -14.12 -12.01 -20.18
N LYS A 430 -14.62 -12.77 -21.18
CA LYS A 430 -13.99 -13.91 -21.92
C LYS A 430 -14.01 -15.27 -21.20
N ASN A 431 -15.19 -15.71 -20.74
CA ASN A 431 -15.36 -16.82 -19.77
C ASN A 431 -14.74 -16.54 -18.40
N GLN A 432 -14.56 -15.27 -18.10
CA GLN A 432 -14.51 -14.71 -16.77
C GLN A 432 -15.82 -13.88 -16.72
N GLY A 433 -16.67 -13.91 -15.67
CA GLY A 433 -17.88 -13.05 -15.46
C GLY A 433 -18.52 -13.14 -14.06
N VAL A 434 -18.80 -12.00 -13.37
CA VAL A 434 -19.40 -11.78 -12.02
C VAL A 434 -20.90 -11.94 -12.15
N ARG A 435 -21.50 -12.69 -11.24
CA ARG A 435 -22.94 -12.61 -10.97
C ARG A 435 -23.17 -11.81 -9.70
N MET A 436 -23.51 -10.54 -9.85
CA MET A 436 -24.06 -9.73 -8.77
C MET A 436 -25.57 -9.70 -8.96
N THR A 437 -26.32 -10.27 -8.02
CA THR A 437 -27.79 -10.19 -8.03
C THR A 437 -28.17 -9.06 -7.10
N VAL A 438 -28.77 -8.01 -7.66
CA VAL A 438 -29.36 -6.88 -6.91
C VAL A 438 -30.79 -6.78 -7.39
N ARG A 439 -31.77 -6.96 -6.50
CA ARG A 439 -33.19 -6.85 -6.88
C ARG A 439 -33.67 -5.41 -6.76
N LYS A 440 -34.28 -4.95 -7.85
CA LYS A 440 -35.60 -4.30 -7.79
C LYS A 440 -36.46 -4.95 -8.88
N ASP A 441 -37.67 -5.39 -8.52
CA ASP A 441 -38.76 -5.77 -9.43
C ASP A 441 -38.58 -7.06 -10.30
N ASP A 442 -38.45 -8.22 -9.63
CA ASP A 442 -38.86 -9.54 -10.15
C ASP A 442 -38.24 -10.11 -11.45
N LYS A 443 -37.00 -9.76 -11.81
CA LYS A 443 -36.30 -10.41 -12.95
C LYS A 443 -35.06 -11.19 -12.53
N VAL A 444 -35.16 -12.52 -12.56
CA VAL A 444 -34.04 -13.46 -12.41
C VAL A 444 -33.50 -13.79 -13.80
N PHE A 445 -32.19 -13.61 -14.02
CA PHE A 445 -31.50 -14.14 -15.20
C PHE A 445 -30.59 -15.29 -14.79
N GLU A 446 -30.66 -16.40 -15.54
CA GLU A 446 -29.98 -17.67 -15.27
C GLU A 446 -29.18 -18.09 -16.52
N ILE A 447 -27.87 -18.33 -16.37
CA ILE A 447 -27.00 -18.88 -17.43
C ILE A 447 -25.99 -19.87 -16.80
N THR A 448 -25.82 -21.03 -17.43
CA THR A 448 -25.02 -22.19 -17.00
C THR A 448 -23.74 -22.35 -17.84
N GLY A 449 -22.59 -22.75 -17.26
CA GLY A 449 -21.39 -23.18 -18.04
C GLY A 449 -20.07 -23.47 -17.27
N TYR A 450 -19.30 -24.46 -17.74
CA TYR A 450 -18.16 -25.18 -17.09
C TYR A 450 -16.73 -24.74 -17.50
N GLY A 451 -15.72 -25.08 -16.68
CA GLY A 451 -14.40 -25.59 -17.11
C GLY A 451 -13.16 -24.68 -17.02
N PHE A 452 -12.17 -25.03 -16.19
CA PHE A 452 -10.83 -24.40 -16.16
C PHE A 452 -9.78 -25.23 -16.91
N LYS A 453 -9.31 -24.75 -18.08
CA LYS A 453 -7.99 -25.14 -18.60
C LYS A 453 -7.38 -24.01 -19.45
N LYS A 454 -6.22 -23.52 -18.97
CA LYS A 454 -5.14 -22.72 -19.59
C LYS A 454 -5.38 -22.12 -21.00
N ILE A 455 -5.22 -20.80 -21.10
CA ILE A 455 -4.87 -20.10 -22.35
C ILE A 455 -3.37 -19.81 -22.32
N VAL A 456 -2.59 -20.72 -22.90
CA VAL A 456 -1.41 -20.38 -23.69
C VAL A 456 -1.83 -20.78 -25.11
N ASP A 457 -1.56 -19.92 -26.09
CA ASP A 457 -1.92 -20.03 -27.52
C ASP A 457 -3.21 -19.32 -27.96
N THR A 458 -3.22 -17.98 -27.85
CA THR A 458 -4.02 -17.12 -28.75
C THR A 458 -3.18 -16.72 -29.96
N ILE A 459 -2.76 -17.71 -30.75
CA ILE A 459 -2.23 -17.54 -32.12
C ILE A 459 -2.70 -18.79 -32.87
N SER A 460 -3.93 -18.90 -33.35
CA SER A 460 -4.31 -18.37 -34.66
C SER A 460 -5.81 -18.63 -34.88
N GLN A 461 -6.55 -17.57 -35.21
CA GLN A 461 -7.74 -17.58 -36.09
C GLN A 461 -9.01 -18.32 -35.62
N ILE A 462 -9.93 -17.51 -35.10
CA ILE A 462 -11.39 -17.66 -35.26
C ILE A 462 -11.70 -17.80 -36.77
N HIS A 463 -12.50 -18.74 -37.28
CA HIS A 463 -13.97 -18.78 -37.20
C HIS A 463 -14.54 -20.19 -37.50
N PRO A 464 -15.62 -20.60 -36.80
CA PRO A 464 -16.61 -21.49 -37.39
C PRO A 464 -18.00 -20.84 -37.38
N ASN A 465 -18.70 -20.94 -38.50
CA ASN A 465 -20.16 -20.78 -38.57
C ASN A 465 -20.77 -22.12 -39.02
N PHE A 466 -22.06 -22.32 -38.69
CA PHE A 466 -22.95 -23.46 -39.01
C PHE A 466 -22.76 -24.72 -38.14
N LEU A 467 -23.78 -25.53 -37.83
CA LEU A 467 -25.22 -25.45 -37.54
C LEU A 467 -25.55 -26.87 -36.98
N LYS A 468 -26.62 -27.04 -36.20
CA LYS A 468 -27.10 -28.35 -35.69
C LYS A 468 -26.97 -29.47 -36.74
N LEU A 469 -26.30 -30.59 -36.46
CA LEU A 469 -26.51 -31.92 -37.06
C LEU A 469 -25.64 -33.00 -36.38
N ASP A 470 -26.19 -34.21 -36.26
CA ASP A 470 -25.62 -35.39 -35.60
C ASP A 470 -24.36 -35.95 -36.32
N ALA A 471 -23.21 -35.91 -35.66
CA ALA A 471 -21.95 -36.49 -36.15
C ALA A 471 -21.12 -37.06 -34.99
N VAL A 472 -20.33 -38.11 -35.26
CA VAL A 472 -19.30 -38.63 -34.33
C VAL A 472 -17.92 -38.13 -34.77
N VAL A 473 -17.14 -37.69 -33.78
CA VAL A 473 -15.79 -37.15 -33.96
C VAL A 473 -14.77 -38.14 -33.39
N GLY A 474 -13.82 -38.57 -34.23
CA GLY A 474 -12.65 -39.32 -33.80
C GLY A 474 -11.44 -38.42 -33.59
N LEU A 475 -10.76 -38.54 -32.45
CA LEU A 475 -9.51 -37.82 -32.11
C LEU A 475 -8.33 -38.80 -32.13
N ARG A 476 -7.30 -38.49 -32.93
CA ARG A 476 -5.99 -39.15 -32.83
C ARG A 476 -4.90 -38.13 -32.49
N PRO A 477 -4.04 -38.43 -31.49
CA PRO A 477 -2.88 -37.61 -31.22
C PRO A 477 -1.75 -37.94 -32.20
N LEU A 478 -1.14 -36.90 -32.77
CA LEU A 478 0.19 -36.95 -33.39
C LEU A 478 1.09 -36.03 -32.57
N SER A 479 2.38 -36.36 -32.50
CA SER A 479 3.36 -35.65 -31.69
C SER A 479 3.37 -34.14 -31.99
N GLY A 480 2.68 -33.37 -31.15
CA GLY A 480 2.59 -31.91 -31.23
C GLY A 480 1.33 -31.32 -31.90
N SER A 481 0.36 -32.12 -32.38
CA SER A 481 -0.93 -31.60 -32.90
C SER A 481 -2.09 -32.62 -32.86
N PHE A 482 -3.33 -32.16 -33.05
CA PHE A 482 -4.54 -33.00 -33.15
C PHE A 482 -5.11 -32.96 -34.58
N GLN A 483 -5.55 -34.11 -35.09
CA GLN A 483 -6.28 -34.23 -36.35
C GLN A 483 -7.73 -34.65 -36.09
N PHE A 484 -8.70 -33.97 -36.73
CA PHE A 484 -10.14 -34.25 -36.60
C PHE A 484 -10.65 -35.03 -37.82
N GLN A 485 -11.50 -36.03 -37.58
CA GLN A 485 -12.27 -36.72 -38.62
C GLN A 485 -13.75 -36.68 -38.22
N MET A 486 -14.60 -36.10 -39.08
CA MET A 486 -16.05 -36.05 -38.90
C MET A 486 -16.74 -37.04 -39.83
N VAL A 487 -17.69 -37.80 -39.31
CA VAL A 487 -18.56 -38.70 -40.08
C VAL A 487 -20.02 -38.35 -39.76
N ASP A 488 -20.82 -38.06 -40.80
CA ASP A 488 -22.27 -37.83 -40.72
C ASP A 488 -22.97 -39.19 -40.54
N LEU A 489 -23.80 -39.33 -39.50
CA LEU A 489 -24.40 -40.62 -39.10
C LEU A 489 -25.79 -40.89 -39.71
N ARG A 490 -26.17 -40.17 -40.78
CA ARG A 490 -27.49 -40.37 -41.40
C ARG A 490 -27.65 -41.63 -42.27
N PHE A 491 -26.65 -42.52 -42.37
CA PHE A 491 -26.79 -43.87 -42.95
C PHE A 491 -25.83 -44.88 -42.34
#